data_AF-A0A2R6LYD4-F1
#
_entry.id   AF-A0A2R6LYD4-F1
#
_cell.length_a   1.000
_cell.length_b   1.000
_cell.length_c   1.000
_cell.angle_alpha   90.00
_cell.angle_beta   90.00
_cell.angle_gamma   90.00
#
_symmetry.space_group_name_H-M   'P 1'
#
loop_
_entity.id
_entity.type
_entity.pdbx_description
1 polymer ?
#
loop_
_entity_poly.entity_id
_entity_poly.type
_entity_poly.pdbx_seq_one_letter_code
_entity_poly.pdbx_strand_id
1 'polypeptide(L)'
;MGREIKLSHLDSVLTELSYPVSREVAAETFEGATVTYADGEGNLGELISRTPADQYESFEELRDEINNKVPREAVGEPYQSEGEG
;
A
#
# COMPACT_ATOMS: atom_id res chain seq x y z
N MET A 1 6.69 -14.86 -12.56
CA MET A 1 6.67 -15.26 -11.13
C MET A 1 6.57 -13.99 -10.34
N GLY A 2 5.40 -13.70 -9.77
CA GLY A 2 5.20 -12.49 -8.97
C GLY A 2 5.77 -12.67 -7.56
N ARG A 3 6.26 -11.59 -6.95
CA ARG A 3 6.68 -11.58 -5.55
C ARG A 3 5.46 -11.34 -4.67
N GLU A 4 5.14 -12.28 -3.78
CA GLU A 4 4.04 -12.13 -2.82
C GLU A 4 4.53 -11.40 -1.57
N ILE A 5 3.88 -10.30 -1.20
CA ILE A 5 4.26 -9.42 -0.09
C ILE A 5 3.05 -9.27 0.81
N LYS A 6 3.21 -9.48 2.12
CA LYS A 6 2.14 -9.18 3.08
C LYS A 6 2.04 -7.68 3.29
N LEU A 7 0.82 -7.14 3.42
CA LEU A 7 0.61 -5.71 3.72
C LEU A 7 1.39 -5.27 4.98
N SER A 8 1.47 -6.12 6.01
CA SER A 8 2.27 -5.85 7.23
C SER A 8 3.78 -5.75 6.99
N HIS A 9 4.29 -6.26 5.86
CA HIS A 9 5.69 -6.20 5.46
C HIS A 9 5.95 -5.17 4.35
N LEU A 10 4.90 -4.48 3.89
CA LEU A 10 4.99 -3.47 2.83
C LEU A 10 5.98 -2.37 3.21
N ASP A 11 5.97 -1.95 4.46
CA ASP A 11 6.87 -0.93 5.02
C ASP A 11 8.34 -1.22 4.69
N SER A 12 8.79 -2.43 5.02
CA SER A 12 10.19 -2.84 4.79
C SER A 12 10.54 -2.86 3.31
N VAL A 13 9.59 -3.16 2.43
CA VAL A 13 9.81 -3.17 0.98
C VAL A 13 9.85 -1.76 0.41
N LEU A 14 8.97 -0.88 0.87
CA LEU A 14 8.94 0.51 0.44
C LEU A 14 10.18 1.26 0.89
N THR A 15 10.78 0.90 2.03
CA THR A 15 12.06 1.48 2.47
C THR A 15 13.26 1.12 1.58
N GLU A 16 13.14 0.08 0.75
CA GLU A 16 14.21 -0.30 -0.20
C GLU A 16 14.30 0.67 -1.39
N LEU A 17 13.26 1.48 -1.64
CA LEU A 17 13.26 2.48 -2.70
C LEU A 17 14.14 3.68 -2.35
N SER A 18 14.70 4.31 -3.39
CA SER A 18 15.45 5.56 -3.24
C SER A 18 14.50 6.74 -3.39
N TYR A 19 14.32 7.47 -2.29
CA TYR A 19 13.47 8.67 -2.26
C TYR A 19 14.27 9.94 -2.57
N PRO A 20 13.65 10.93 -3.24
CA PRO A 20 12.26 10.94 -3.68
C PRO A 20 12.01 10.09 -4.93
N VAL A 21 10.88 9.38 -4.97
CA VAL A 21 10.51 8.44 -6.06
C VAL A 21 9.21 8.85 -6.73
N SER A 22 9.17 8.79 -8.06
CA SER A 22 7.96 9.06 -8.84
C SER A 22 6.99 7.89 -8.81
N ARG A 23 5.68 8.17 -8.89
CA ARG A 23 4.62 7.16 -8.96
C ARG A 23 4.88 6.11 -10.04
N GLU A 24 5.28 6.56 -11.23
CA GLU A 24 5.55 5.68 -12.38
C GLU A 24 6.68 4.69 -12.06
N VAL A 25 7.82 5.19 -11.57
CA VAL A 25 8.98 4.37 -11.20
C VAL A 25 8.63 3.37 -10.10
N ALA A 26 7.91 3.80 -9.07
CA ALA A 26 7.47 2.91 -7.99
C ALA A 26 6.48 1.86 -8.50
N ALA A 27 5.56 2.23 -9.37
CA ALA A 27 4.58 1.32 -9.96
C ALA A 27 5.25 0.26 -10.84
N GLU A 28 6.18 0.66 -11.72
CA GLU A 28 6.97 -0.26 -12.56
C GLU A 28 7.83 -1.19 -11.71
N THR A 29 8.48 -0.67 -10.66
CA THR A 29 9.30 -1.49 -9.75
C THR A 29 8.48 -2.59 -9.07
N PHE A 30 7.20 -2.33 -8.82
CA PHE A 30 6.29 -3.23 -8.11
C PHE A 30 5.18 -3.82 -8.98
N GLU A 31 5.25 -3.70 -10.32
CA GLU A 31 4.24 -4.25 -11.23
C GLU A 31 4.14 -5.78 -11.13
N GLY A 32 5.23 -6.44 -10.72
CA GLY A 32 5.28 -7.88 -10.49
C GLY A 32 5.03 -8.28 -9.03
N ALA A 33 4.69 -7.33 -8.16
CA ALA A 33 4.48 -7.59 -6.74
C ALA A 33 2.99 -7.68 -6.40
N THR A 34 2.59 -8.77 -5.77
CA THR A 34 1.23 -8.96 -5.26
C THR A 34 1.23 -8.71 -3.77
N VAL A 35 0.42 -7.77 -3.31
CA VAL A 35 0.20 -7.50 -1.89
C VAL A 35 -1.01 -8.27 -1.40
N THR A 36 -0.80 -9.11 -0.39
CA THR A 36 -1.84 -9.85 0.33
C THR A 36 -2.23 -9.12 1.62
N TYR A 37 -3.53 -8.98 1.83
CA TYR A 37 -4.16 -8.37 3.00
C TYR A 37 -5.28 -9.29 3.53
N ALA A 38 -5.91 -8.91 4.65
CA ALA A 38 -6.82 -9.79 5.38
C ALA A 38 -8.02 -10.27 4.54
N ASP A 39 -8.51 -9.42 3.65
CA ASP A 39 -9.71 -9.66 2.83
C ASP A 39 -9.39 -10.06 1.37
N GLY A 40 -8.11 -10.16 1.00
CA GLY A 40 -7.76 -10.52 -0.38
C GLY A 40 -6.34 -10.16 -0.78
N GLU A 41 -6.14 -10.02 -2.09
CA GLU A 41 -4.86 -9.70 -2.69
C GLU A 41 -5.02 -8.73 -3.86
N GLY A 42 -4.00 -7.91 -4.10
CA GLY A 42 -3.99 -6.94 -5.18
C GLY A 42 -2.57 -6.66 -5.68
N ASN A 43 -2.45 -6.21 -6.92
CA ASN A 43 -1.16 -5.86 -7.49
C ASN A 43 -0.66 -4.51 -6.91
N LEU A 44 0.54 -4.50 -6.34
CA LEU A 44 1.11 -3.32 -5.71
C LEU A 44 1.39 -2.20 -6.72
N GLY A 45 1.98 -2.52 -7.87
CA GLY A 45 2.24 -1.54 -8.92
C GLY A 45 0.95 -0.88 -9.42
N GLU A 46 -0.13 -1.64 -9.57
CA GLU A 46 -1.45 -1.11 -9.94
C GLU A 46 -2.04 -0.19 -8.86
N LEU A 47 -1.91 -0.57 -7.58
CA LEU A 47 -2.36 0.28 -6.46
C LEU A 47 -1.62 1.62 -6.45
N ILE A 48 -0.30 1.58 -6.66
CA ILE A 48 0.56 2.77 -6.75
C ILE A 48 0.17 3.61 -7.97
N SER A 49 -0.06 3.01 -9.14
CA SER A 49 -0.46 3.75 -10.35
C SER A 49 -1.78 4.53 -10.18
N ARG A 50 -2.67 4.05 -9.28
CA ARG A 50 -3.97 4.67 -9.00
C ARG A 50 -3.95 5.74 -7.91
N THR A 51 -2.80 6.03 -7.32
CA THR A 51 -2.68 7.09 -6.32
C THR A 51 -2.74 8.48 -6.97
N PRO A 52 -3.36 9.46 -6.29
CA PRO A 52 -3.38 10.84 -6.76
C PRO A 52 -2.00 11.51 -6.76
N ALA A 53 -1.06 11.08 -5.91
CA ALA A 53 0.28 11.66 -5.85
C ALA A 53 1.16 11.26 -7.05
N ASP A 54 1.92 12.21 -7.60
CA ASP A 54 2.86 11.95 -8.71
C ASP A 54 4.28 11.63 -8.22
N GLN A 55 4.65 12.03 -7.01
CA GLN A 55 5.94 11.78 -6.38
C GLN A 55 5.78 11.62 -4.86
N TYR A 56 6.68 10.83 -4.27
CA TYR A 56 6.74 10.57 -2.84
C TYR A 56 8.09 11.00 -2.30
N GLU A 57 8.10 11.75 -1.21
CA GLU A 57 9.33 12.14 -0.51
C GLU A 57 9.79 11.06 0.47
N SER A 58 8.88 10.19 0.91
CA SER A 58 9.20 9.10 1.83
C SER A 58 8.29 7.87 1.67
N PHE A 59 8.76 6.73 2.16
CA PHE A 59 8.01 5.47 2.13
C PHE A 59 6.69 5.53 2.90
N GLU A 60 6.64 6.37 3.94
CA GLU A 60 5.44 6.56 4.77
C GLU A 60 4.30 7.18 3.96
N GLU A 61 4.58 8.16 3.10
CA GLU A 61 3.59 8.80 2.23
C GLU A 61 3.05 7.81 1.20
N LEU A 62 3.94 7.05 0.56
CA LEU A 62 3.56 6.01 -0.39
C LEU A 62 2.69 4.93 0.28
N ARG A 63 3.07 4.51 1.48
CA ARG A 63 2.32 3.53 2.29
C ARG A 63 0.91 4.05 2.61
N ASP A 64 0.77 5.29 3.04
CA ASP A 64 -0.52 5.87 3.41
C ASP A 64 -1.47 5.89 2.21
N GLU A 65 -0.96 6.32 1.06
CA GLU A 65 -1.70 6.34 -0.20
C GLU A 65 -2.14 4.94 -0.64
N ILE A 66 -1.27 3.93 -0.50
CA ILE A 66 -1.63 2.53 -0.77
C ILE A 66 -2.71 2.05 0.20
N ASN A 67 -2.59 2.32 1.51
CA ASN A 67 -3.60 1.92 2.50
C ASN A 67 -4.96 2.55 2.22
N ASN A 68 -5.00 3.77 1.70
CA ASN A 68 -6.24 4.43 1.28
C ASN A 68 -6.90 3.73 0.07
N LYS A 69 -6.11 3.03 -0.76
CA LYS A 69 -6.64 2.22 -1.88
C LYS A 69 -7.10 0.82 -1.46
N VAL A 70 -6.55 0.28 -0.38
CA VAL A 70 -6.98 -1.01 0.16
C VAL A 70 -8.34 -0.81 0.88
N PRO A 71 -9.31 -1.72 0.71
CA PRO A 71 -10.59 -1.63 1.41
C PRO A 71 -10.38 -1.53 2.93
N ARG A 72 -11.09 -0.59 3.55
CA ARG A 72 -10.97 -0.20 4.97
C ARG A 72 -11.27 -1.36 5.93
N GLU A 73 -12.03 -2.35 5.48
CA GLU A 73 -12.34 -3.59 6.24
C GLU A 73 -11.10 -4.51 6.40
N ALA A 74 -10.05 -4.32 5.60
CA ALA A 74 -8.79 -5.06 5.72
C ALA A 74 -7.82 -4.46 6.75
N VAL A 75 -8.10 -3.25 7.24
CA VAL A 75 -7.44 -2.59 8.37
C VAL A 75 -8.36 -2.82 9.56
N GLY A 76 -8.15 -3.92 10.30
CA GLY A 76 -9.05 -4.38 11.37
C GLY A 76 -9.76 -3.24 12.12
N GLU A 77 -11.09 -3.31 12.12
CA GLU A 77 -11.98 -2.22 12.54
C GLU A 77 -11.51 -1.58 13.85
N PRO A 78 -11.30 -0.25 13.93
CA PRO A 78 -11.43 0.40 15.21
C PRO A 78 -12.90 0.24 15.60
N TYR A 79 -13.16 -0.63 16.56
CA TYR A 79 -14.41 -0.74 17.29
C TYR A 79 -14.73 0.64 17.90
N GLN A 80 -15.28 1.55 17.10
CA GLN A 80 -16.05 2.70 17.57
C GLN A 80 -17.45 2.14 17.86
N SER A 81 -17.54 1.35 18.94
CA SER A 81 -18.84 1.08 19.52
C SER A 81 -19.31 2.41 20.11
N GLU A 82 -20.16 3.10 19.37
CA GLU A 82 -21.24 3.83 19.99
C GLU A 82 -21.99 2.81 20.87
N GLY A 83 -22.02 3.09 22.17
CA GLY A 83 -22.48 2.19 23.20
C GLY A 83 -22.98 3.02 24.38
N GLU A 84 -24.20 3.52 24.20
CA GLU A 84 -25.03 4.32 25.09
C GLU A 84 -25.10 3.78 26.54
N GLY A 85 -25.14 4.70 27.51
CA GLY A 85 -25.39 4.40 28.93
C GLY A 85 -25.08 5.57 29.87
#